data_AF-A0A2V7M809-F1
#
_entry.id   AF-A0A2V7M809-F1
#
_cell.length_a   1.000
_cell.length_b   1.000
_cell.length_c   1.000
_cell.angle_alpha   90.00
_cell.angle_beta   90.00
_cell.angle_gamma   90.00
#
_symmetry.space_group_name_H-M   'P 1'
#
loop_
_entity.id
_entity.type
_entity.pdbx_description
1 polymer ?
#
loop_
_entity_poly.entity_id
_entity_poly.type
_entity_poly.pdbx_seq_one_letter_code
_entity_poly.pdbx_strand_id
1 'polypeptide(L)' 'MAAKEPTYSDAQIEAKLKDFPGWWYEDGWIRRNYKTDGWPTTLMLVNAIGYVAEAAYHHPDLSVTWGRVIVKL' A
#
# COMPACT_ATOMS: atom_id res chain seq x y z
N MET A 1 11.80 16.69 17.53
CA MET A 1 11.83 16.09 16.18
C MET A 1 12.04 14.60 16.37
N ALA A 2 11.11 13.75 15.93
CA ALA A 2 11.36 12.31 15.89
C ALA A 2 12.57 12.04 14.98
N ALA A 3 13.40 11.05 15.34
CA ALA A 3 14.50 10.64 14.49
C ALA A 3 13.95 10.16 13.13
N LYS A 4 14.61 10.54 12.04
CA LYS A 4 14.24 10.07 10.70
C LYS A 4 14.39 8.55 10.66
N GLU A 5 13.33 7.86 10.28
CA GLU A 5 13.39 6.41 10.11
C GLU A 5 14.37 6.05 8.98
N PRO A 6 15.20 5.01 9.17
CA PRO A 6 16.15 4.58 8.15
C PRO A 6 15.42 3.94 6.97
N THR A 7 15.90 4.20 5.75
CA THR A 7 15.46 3.46 4.57
C THR A 7 16.02 2.04 4.64
N TYR A 8 15.18 1.04 4.34
CA TYR A 8 15.59 -0.35 4.29
C TYR A 8 16.45 -0.64 3.05
N SER A 9 17.40 -1.57 3.19
CA SER A 9 18.08 -2.19 2.03
C SER A 9 17.19 -3.23 1.36
N ASP A 10 17.50 -3.60 0.11
CA ASP A 10 16.72 -4.60 -0.63
C ASP A 10 16.58 -5.93 0.14
N ALA A 11 17.66 -6.40 0.78
CA ALA A 11 17.62 -7.61 1.60
C ALA A 11 16.69 -7.48 2.82
N GLN A 12 16.62 -6.29 3.43
CA GLN A 12 15.69 -6.01 4.54
C GLN A 12 14.24 -5.95 4.06
N ILE A 13 14.00 -5.36 2.88
CA ILE A 13 12.68 -5.30 2.25
C ILE A 13 12.19 -6.71 1.94
N GLU A 14 12.99 -7.52 1.25
CA GLU A 14 12.64 -8.91 0.92
C GLU A 14 12.37 -9.76 2.16
N ALA A 15 13.16 -9.60 3.22
CA ALA A 15 12.95 -10.32 4.47
C ALA A 15 11.61 -9.94 5.12
N LYS A 16 11.29 -8.63 5.19
CA LYS A 16 10.04 -8.13 5.78
C LYS A 16 8.81 -8.49 4.95
N LEU A 17 8.90 -8.47 3.63
CA LEU A 17 7.76 -8.76 2.74
C LEU A 17 7.22 -10.19 2.90
N LYS A 18 8.00 -11.12 3.46
CA LYS A 18 7.54 -12.47 3.83
C LYS A 18 6.35 -12.43 4.80
N ASP A 19 6.28 -11.41 5.66
CA ASP A 19 5.19 -11.22 6.62
C ASP A 19 3.96 -10.54 6.00
N PHE A 20 4.05 -10.09 4.75
CA PHE A 20 2.99 -9.35 4.05
C PHE A 20 2.58 -10.04 2.73
N PRO A 21 1.92 -11.21 2.77
CA PRO A 21 1.50 -11.92 1.57
C PRO A 21 0.69 -11.04 0.61
N GLY A 22 1.04 -11.12 -0.67
CA GLY A 22 0.42 -10.33 -1.75
C GLY A 22 1.02 -8.94 -1.95
N TRP A 23 1.95 -8.50 -1.08
CA TRP A 23 2.82 -7.37 -1.36
C TRP A 23 4.09 -7.81 -2.10
N TRP A 24 4.59 -6.97 -3.00
CA TRP A 24 5.86 -7.18 -3.69
C TRP A 24 6.64 -5.86 -3.79
N TYR A 25 7.96 -5.96 -4.01
CA TYR A 25 8.82 -4.80 -4.22
C TYR A 25 9.12 -4.63 -5.71
N GLU A 26 8.98 -3.41 -6.22
CA GLU A 26 9.21 -3.08 -7.64
C GLU A 26 9.49 -1.57 -7.80
N ASP A 27 10.60 -1.25 -8.47
CA ASP A 27 11.04 0.11 -8.80
C ASP A 27 11.14 1.07 -7.60
N GLY A 28 11.56 0.57 -6.43
CA GLY A 28 11.69 1.39 -5.22
C GLY A 28 10.40 1.54 -4.41
N TRP A 29 9.33 0.81 -4.77
CA TRP A 29 8.04 0.85 -4.08
C TRP A 29 7.60 -0.54 -3.66
N ILE A 30 6.89 -0.64 -2.53
CA ILE A 30 6.09 -1.85 -2.26
C ILE A 30 4.69 -1.67 -2.84
N ARG A 31 4.17 -2.74 -3.41
CA ARG A 31 2.90 -2.72 -4.15
C ARG A 31 2.00 -3.85 -3.73
N ARG A 32 0.70 -3.60 -3.76
CA ARG A 32 -0.33 -4.65 -3.61
C ARG A 32 -1.52 -4.40 -4.50
N ASN A 33 -2.07 -5.48 -5.05
CA ASN A 33 -3.26 -5.47 -5.87
C ASN A 33 -4.43 -6.12 -5.11
N TYR A 34 -5.49 -5.35 -4.89
CA TYR A 34 -6.75 -5.81 -4.33
C TYR A 34 -7.79 -5.94 -5.43
N LYS A 35 -8.39 -7.13 -5.56
CA LYS A 35 -9.59 -7.34 -6.37
C LYS A 35 -10.82 -7.06 -5.49
N THR A 36 -11.78 -6.34 -6.04
CA THR A 36 -13.02 -5.96 -5.38
C THR A 36 -14.21 -6.38 -6.23
N ASP A 37 -15.39 -6.46 -5.61
CA ASP A 37 -16.64 -6.86 -6.27
C ASP A 37 -17.40 -5.64 -6.78
N GLY A 38 -16.81 -4.98 -7.77
CA GLY A 38 -17.39 -3.82 -8.45
C GLY A 38 -17.24 -2.47 -7.74
N TRP A 39 -17.78 -1.44 -8.39
CA TRP A 39 -17.49 -0.04 -8.07
C TRP A 39 -17.78 0.39 -6.62
N PRO A 40 -18.93 0.03 -6.01
CA PRO A 40 -19.21 0.45 -4.64
C PRO A 40 -18.19 -0.10 -3.64
N THR A 41 -17.81 -1.37 -3.77
CA THR A 41 -16.84 -2.00 -2.86
C THR A 41 -15.42 -1.47 -3.06
N THR A 42 -15.06 -1.15 -4.32
CA THR A 42 -13.82 -0.42 -4.65
C THR A 42 -13.74 0.92 -3.90
N LEU A 43 -14.79 1.74 -3.95
CA LEU A 43 -14.81 3.04 -3.28
C LEU A 43 -14.76 2.91 -1.75
N MET A 44 -15.42 1.90 -1.18
CA MET A 44 -15.32 1.62 0.25
C MET A 44 -13.88 1.31 0.68
N LEU A 45 -13.16 0.50 -0.09
CA LEU A 45 -11.75 0.19 0.18
C LEU A 45 -10.87 1.45 0.07
N VAL A 46 -11.06 2.26 -0.97
CA VAL A 46 -10.32 3.52 -1.16
C VAL A 46 -10.52 4.45 0.03
N ASN A 47 -11.76 4.63 0.49
CA ASN A 47 -12.06 5.48 1.64
C ASN A 47 -11.42 4.94 2.93
N ALA A 48 -11.48 3.63 3.16
CA ALA A 48 -10.85 3.01 4.32
C ALA A 48 -9.33 3.22 4.33
N ILE A 49 -8.66 3.04 3.18
CA ILE A 49 -7.23 3.33 3.03
C ILE A 49 -6.97 4.81 3.32
N GLY A 50 -7.78 5.72 2.77
CA GLY A 50 -7.64 7.16 2.99
C GLY A 50 -7.68 7.53 4.47
N TYR A 51 -8.64 7.02 5.23
CA TYR A 51 -8.72 7.31 6.68
C TYR A 51 -7.50 6.82 7.46
N VAL A 52 -6.99 5.63 7.13
CA VAL A 52 -5.78 5.08 7.78
C VAL A 52 -4.54 5.88 7.39
N ALA A 53 -4.42 6.26 6.11
CA ALA A 53 -3.30 7.04 5.59
C ALA A 53 -3.22 8.42 6.25
N GLU A 54 -4.36 9.11 6.41
CA GLU A 54 -4.43 10.39 7.11
C GLU A 54 -4.05 10.26 8.59
N ALA A 55 -4.57 9.25 9.28
CA ALA A 55 -4.24 9.00 10.68
C ALA A 55 -2.74 8.69 10.88
N ALA A 56 -2.12 8.01 9.91
CA ALA A 56 -0.69 7.69 9.91
C ALA A 56 0.20 8.83 9.38
N TYR A 57 -0.39 9.87 8.78
CA TYR A 57 0.32 10.91 8.03
C TYR A 57 1.30 10.34 6.99
N HIS A 58 0.87 9.30 6.28
CA HIS A 58 1.65 8.58 5.29
C HIS A 58 0.76 8.09 4.15
N HIS A 59 0.84 8.77 3.01
CA HIS A 59 -0.13 8.63 1.92
C HIS A 59 0.37 7.69 0.81
N PRO A 60 -0.42 6.68 0.42
CA PRO A 60 -0.12 5.85 -0.74
C PRO A 60 -0.50 6.53 -2.05
N ASP A 61 0.13 6.08 -3.13
CA ASP A 61 -0.39 6.23 -4.48
C ASP A 61 -1.40 5.12 -4.76
N LEU A 62 -2.61 5.49 -5.17
CA LEU A 62 -3.69 4.56 -5.51
C LEU A 62 -4.03 4.61 -7.00
N SER A 63 -4.03 3.44 -7.65
CA SER A 63 -4.65 3.26 -8.98
C SER A 63 -5.97 2.53 -8.81
N VAL A 64 -7.07 3.18 -9.20
CA VAL A 64 -8.43 2.71 -8.97
C VAL A 64 -9.13 2.40 -10.29
N THR A 65 -9.67 1.20 -10.42
CA THR A 65 -10.53 0.81 -11.56
C THR A 65 -11.80 0.12 -11.04
N TRP A 66 -12.74 -0.22 -11.92
CA TRP A 66 -14.09 -0.71 -11.53
C TRP A 66 -14.09 -1.77 -10.40
N GLY A 67 -13.25 -2.81 -10.50
CA GLY A 67 -13.17 -3.92 -9.54
C GLY A 67 -11.76 -4.17 -9.01
N ARG A 68 -10.95 -3.11 -8.89
CA ARG A 68 -9.54 -3.23 -8.49
C ARG A 68 -8.98 -1.96 -7.88
N VAL A 69 -8.14 -2.12 -6.85
CA VAL A 69 -7.30 -1.06 -6.29
C VAL A 69 -5.86 -1.56 -6.24
N ILE A 70 -4.94 -0.83 -6.86
CA ILE A 70 -3.49 -1.05 -6.71
C ILE A 70 -2.96 0.01 -5.76
N VAL A 71 -2.31 -0.43 -4.70
CA VAL A 71 -1.66 0.41 -3.69
C VAL A 71 -0.17 0.39 -3.94
N LYS A 72 0.47 1.56 -3.94
CA LYS A 72 1.91 1.76 -4.05
C LYS A 72 2.39 2.67 -2.91
N LEU A 73 3.37 2.22 -2.14
CA LEU A 73 3.95 2.88 -0.95
C LEU A 73 5.47 2.97 -1.06
#